data_AF-G6XIS6-F1
#
_entry.id   AF-G6XIS6-F1
#
_cell.length_a   1.000
_cell.length_b   1.000
_cell.length_c   1.000
_cell.angle_alpha   90.00
_cell.angle_beta   90.00
_cell.angle_gamma   90.00
#
_symmetry.space_group_name_H-M   'P 1'
#
loop_
_entity.id
_entity.type
_entity.pdbx_description
1 polymer ?
#
loop_
_entity_poly.entity_id
_entity_poly.type
_entity_poly.pdbx_seq_one_letter_code
_entity_poly.pdbx_strand_id
1 'polypeptide(L)'
;MRPDGTTQLLASDKYILDNVLQPAHLRILPDAIEGPIQHLSTIFEAGYGADPSVIPVPIVQAVMMIASYLYENRGDTDAQIPAAAEALLAPYRLITFGG
;
A
#
# COMPACT_ATOMS: atom_id res chain seq x y z
N MET A 1 13.67 -16.26 7.48
CA MET A 1 14.90 -17.06 7.21
C MET A 1 15.60 -17.32 8.51
N ARG A 2 15.82 -18.60 8.83
CA ARG A 2 16.62 -19.02 9.99
C ARG A 2 18.12 -18.82 9.72
N PRO A 3 18.96 -18.85 10.76
CA PRO A 3 20.41 -18.73 10.61
C PRO A 3 21.08 -19.78 9.70
N ASP A 4 20.41 -20.90 9.46
CA ASP A 4 20.83 -22.00 8.58
C ASP A 4 20.42 -21.79 7.11
N GLY A 5 19.81 -20.65 6.79
CA GLY A 5 19.33 -20.31 5.45
C GLY A 5 18.01 -20.95 5.06
N THR A 6 17.35 -21.68 5.97
CA THR A 6 16.05 -22.29 5.68
C THR A 6 14.91 -21.28 5.80
N THR A 7 13.89 -21.43 4.96
CA THR A 7 12.64 -20.64 5.01
C THR A 7 11.56 -21.50 5.63
N GLN A 8 10.99 -21.02 6.73
CA GLN A 8 9.84 -21.63 7.39
C GLN A 8 8.61 -20.78 7.09
N LEU A 9 7.55 -21.42 6.60
CA LEU A 9 6.25 -20.77 6.45
C LEU A 9 5.59 -20.65 7.83
N LEU A 10 5.15 -19.44 8.18
CA LEU A 10 4.40 -19.19 9.39
C LEU A 10 2.90 -19.45 9.12
N ALA A 11 2.27 -20.28 9.93
CA ALA A 11 0.86 -20.60 9.81
C ALA A 11 -0.04 -19.40 10.16
N SER A 12 -1.24 -19.35 9.59
CA SER A 12 -2.17 -18.21 9.71
C SER A 12 -2.75 -17.99 11.11
N ASP A 13 -2.63 -18.96 12.01
CA ASP A 13 -3.01 -18.85 13.42
C ASP A 13 -1.93 -18.15 14.27
N LYS A 14 -0.75 -17.88 13.71
CA LYS A 14 0.40 -17.29 14.41
C LYS A 14 0.58 -15.80 14.14
N TYR A 15 -0.25 -15.21 13.29
CA TYR A 15 -0.24 -13.78 13.02
C TYR A 15 -1.67 -13.26 12.84
N ILE A 16 -1.84 -11.96 13.08
CA ILE A 16 -3.10 -11.25 12.90
C ILE A 16 -2.84 -10.09 11.95
N LEU A 17 -3.64 -9.99 10.90
CA LEU A 17 -3.71 -8.83 10.03
C LEU A 17 -4.85 -7.92 10.49
N ASP A 18 -4.51 -6.71 10.93
CA ASP A 18 -5.48 -5.65 11.17
C ASP A 18 -5.51 -4.74 9.94
N ASN A 19 -6.58 -4.90 9.14
CA ASN A 19 -6.83 -4.11 7.93
C ASN A 19 -7.90 -3.03 8.14
N VAL A 20 -8.39 -2.86 9.38
CA VAL A 20 -9.37 -1.81 9.72
C VAL A 20 -8.62 -0.52 10.05
N LEU A 21 -7.44 -0.64 10.68
CA LEU A 21 -6.55 0.49 10.92
C LEU A 21 -5.96 1.02 9.61
N GLN A 22 -5.79 2.34 9.55
CA GLN A 22 -5.05 3.03 8.51
C GLN A 22 -3.88 3.76 9.17
N PRO A 23 -2.62 3.30 9.00
CA PRO A 23 -2.19 2.19 8.13
C PRO A 23 -2.52 0.80 8.69
N ALA A 24 -2.61 -0.19 7.79
CA ALA A 24 -2.83 -1.59 8.14
C ALA A 24 -1.60 -2.16 8.89
N HIS A 25 -1.85 -2.99 9.90
CA HIS A 25 -0.80 -3.56 10.75
C HIS A 25 -0.80 -5.09 10.68
N LEU A 26 0.39 -5.66 10.50
CA LEU A 26 0.62 -7.09 10.67
C LEU A 26 1.25 -7.34 12.05
N ARG A 27 0.57 -8.10 12.90
CA ARG A 27 1.05 -8.45 14.23
C ARG A 27 1.35 -9.93 14.31
N ILE A 28 2.57 -10.27 14.73
CA ILE A 28 2.97 -11.64 15.02
C ILE A 28 2.61 -11.93 16.48
N LEU A 29 1.98 -13.07 16.75
CA LEU A 29 1.60 -13.45 18.12
C LEU A 29 2.84 -13.81 18.97
N PRO A 30 2.77 -13.65 20.30
CA PRO A 30 3.78 -14.20 21.19
C PRO A 30 3.95 -15.70 20.93
N ASP A 31 5.20 -16.19 20.99
CA ASP A 31 5.55 -17.60 20.78
C ASP A 31 5.22 -18.17 19.39
N ALA A 32 4.92 -17.31 18.41
CA ALA A 32 4.74 -17.69 17.01
C ALA A 32 6.05 -18.14 16.35
N ILE A 33 7.18 -17.64 16.85
CA ILE A 33 8.49 -17.81 16.26
C ILE A 33 9.38 -18.48 17.29
N GLU A 34 9.92 -19.64 16.92
CA GLU A 34 10.89 -20.36 17.74
C GLU A 34 12.31 -19.89 17.37
N GLY A 35 12.99 -19.26 18.33
CA GLY A 35 14.39 -18.84 18.20
C GLY A 35 14.61 -17.52 17.46
N PRO A 36 15.88 -17.14 17.24
CA PRO A 36 16.24 -15.87 16.62
C PRO A 36 15.89 -15.84 15.13
N ILE A 37 15.28 -14.74 14.69
CA ILE A 37 15.02 -14.46 13.27
C ILE A 37 16.07 -13.52 12.72
N GLN A 38 16.52 -13.79 11.50
CA GLN A 38 17.40 -12.88 10.76
C GLN A 38 16.61 -12.06 9.73
N HIS A 39 15.61 -12.69 9.09
CA HIS A 39 14.82 -12.05 8.04
C HIS A 39 13.35 -12.50 8.11
N LEU A 40 12.46 -11.54 7.88
CA LEU A 40 11.03 -11.75 7.70
C LEU A 40 10.66 -11.35 6.26
N SER A 41 10.02 -12.24 5.52
CA SER A 41 9.47 -11.96 4.20
C SER A 41 7.95 -12.10 4.27
N THR A 42 7.24 -11.13 3.70
CA THR A 42 5.78 -11.12 3.67
C THR A 42 5.34 -11.04 2.21
N ILE A 43 4.52 -11.99 1.79
CA ILE A 43 3.87 -11.98 0.47
C ILE A 43 2.41 -11.62 0.71
N PHE A 44 1.96 -10.53 0.09
CA PHE A 44 0.59 -10.07 0.21
C PHE A 44 0.15 -9.40 -1.10
N GLU A 45 -1.15 -9.44 -1.36
CA GLU A 45 -1.78 -8.70 -2.44
C GLU A 45 -2.35 -7.39 -1.88
N ALA A 46 -1.96 -6.26 -2.47
CA ALA A 46 -2.39 -4.93 -2.03
C ALA A 46 -3.10 -4.21 -3.19
N GLY A 47 -4.31 -3.73 -2.94
CA GLY A 47 -5.10 -3.00 -3.91
C GLY A 47 -6.58 -2.99 -3.57
N TYR A 48 -7.37 -2.30 -4.40
CA TYR A 48 -8.84 -2.30 -4.29
C TYR A 48 -9.47 -3.60 -4.79
N GLY A 49 -8.78 -4.33 -5.67
CA GLY A 49 -9.22 -5.60 -6.26
C GLY A 49 -8.93 -5.66 -7.76
N ALA A 50 -9.27 -6.77 -8.39
CA ALA A 50 -9.08 -6.98 -9.84
C ALA A 50 -10.14 -6.29 -10.71
N ASP A 51 -11.31 -5.97 -10.13
CA ASP A 51 -12.40 -5.29 -10.84
C ASP A 51 -12.19 -3.76 -10.81
N PRO A 52 -12.14 -3.06 -11.95
CA PRO A 52 -12.10 -1.60 -11.96
C PRO A 52 -13.26 -0.93 -11.23
N SER A 53 -14.42 -1.60 -11.11
CA SER A 53 -15.63 -1.05 -10.49
C SER A 53 -15.49 -0.85 -8.96
N VAL A 54 -14.54 -1.52 -8.31
CA VAL A 54 -14.32 -1.39 -6.85
C VAL A 54 -13.38 -0.25 -6.49
N ILE A 55 -12.79 0.43 -7.47
CA ILE A 55 -11.93 1.59 -7.25
C ILE A 55 -12.82 2.82 -6.95
N PRO A 56 -12.54 3.59 -5.88
CA PRO A 56 -13.27 4.83 -5.62
C PRO A 56 -13.24 5.79 -6.81
N VAL A 57 -14.42 6.25 -7.22
CA VAL A 57 -14.61 7.17 -8.36
C VAL A 57 -13.69 8.40 -8.31
N PRO A 58 -13.45 9.06 -7.15
CA PRO A 58 -12.54 10.21 -7.09
C PRO A 58 -11.10 9.88 -7.52
N ILE A 59 -10.61 8.68 -7.21
CA ILE A 59 -9.27 8.22 -7.62
C ILE A 59 -9.22 8.02 -9.13
N VAL A 60 -10.24 7.34 -9.69
CA VAL A 60 -10.35 7.14 -11.13
C VAL A 60 -10.35 8.48 -11.86
N GLN A 61 -11.14 9.44 -11.38
CA GLN A 61 -11.22 10.76 -11.98
C GLN A 61 -9.89 11.53 -11.87
N ALA A 62 -9.22 11.49 -10.72
CA ALA A 62 -7.91 12.12 -10.55
C ALA A 62 -6.86 11.57 -11.53
N VAL A 63 -6.83 10.25 -11.72
CA VAL A 63 -5.92 9.59 -12.68
C VAL A 63 -6.22 10.04 -14.11
N MET A 64 -7.50 10.11 -14.50
CA MET A 64 -7.90 10.60 -15.82
C MET A 64 -7.48 12.05 -16.04
N MET A 65 -7.67 12.92 -15.05
CA MET A 65 -7.24 14.33 -15.14
C MET A 65 -5.74 14.48 -15.30
N ILE A 66 -4.95 13.69 -14.56
CA ILE A 66 -3.49 13.67 -14.67
C ILE A 66 -3.07 13.14 -16.05
N ALA A 67 -3.68 12.05 -16.52
CA ALA A 67 -3.36 11.47 -17.83
C ALA A 67 -3.67 12.45 -18.98
N SER A 68 -4.82 13.13 -18.94
CA SER A 68 -5.17 14.18 -19.91
C SER A 68 -4.16 15.33 -19.88
N TYR A 69 -3.79 15.82 -18.69
CA TYR A 69 -2.83 16.90 -18.55
C TYR A 69 -1.45 16.54 -19.12
N LEU A 70 -0.95 15.33 -18.83
CA LEU A 70 0.33 14.85 -19.35
C LEU A 70 0.29 14.59 -20.87
N TYR A 71 -0.87 14.21 -21.40
CA TYR A 71 -1.05 14.04 -22.84
C TYR A 71 -0.97 15.37 -23.60
N GLU A 72 -1.56 16.43 -23.04
CA GLU A 72 -1.57 17.79 -23.59
C GLU A 72 -0.21 18.48 -23.42
N ASN A 73 0.43 18.32 -22.26
CA ASN A 73 1.69 18.98 -21.90
C ASN A 73 2.87 18.02 -22.05
N ARG A 74 3.28 17.78 -23.30
CA ARG A 74 4.41 16.90 -23.63
C ARG A 74 5.74 17.66 -23.53
N GLY A 75 6.75 17.07 -22.88
CA GLY A 75 8.14 17.57 -22.89
C GLY A 75 8.62 18.08 -21.52
N ASP A 76 9.66 18.92 -21.54
CA ASP A 76 10.35 19.48 -20.36
C ASP A 76 9.59 20.70 -19.81
N THR A 77 8.29 20.53 -19.57
CA THR A 77 7.48 21.48 -18.82
C THR A 77 7.40 20.96 -17.39
N ASP A 78 7.40 21.85 -16.40
CA ASP A 78 7.14 21.47 -15.01
C ASP A 78 5.84 20.64 -14.97
N ALA A 79 5.97 19.34 -14.70
CA ALA A 79 4.88 18.38 -14.67
C ALA A 79 4.07 18.55 -13.39
N GLN A 80 3.53 19.76 -13.20
CA GLN A 80 2.71 20.08 -12.05
C GLN A 80 1.38 19.35 -12.17
N ILE A 81 1.02 18.62 -11.12
CA ILE A 81 -0.26 17.92 -11.05
C ILE A 81 -1.38 18.98 -10.96
N PRO A 82 -2.48 18.84 -11.72
CA PRO A 82 -3.62 19.75 -11.58
C PRO A 82 -4.15 19.78 -10.15
N ALA A 83 -4.32 20.97 -9.56
CA ALA A 83 -4.77 21.14 -8.17
C ALA A 83 -6.10 20.42 -7.87
N ALA A 84 -6.99 20.30 -8.86
CA ALA A 84 -8.23 19.55 -8.72
C ALA A 84 -7.99 18.03 -8.57
N ALA A 85 -6.99 17.46 -9.25
CA ALA A 85 -6.61 16.06 -9.05
C ALA A 85 -5.98 15.84 -7.66
N GLU A 86 -5.17 16.79 -7.18
CA GLU A 86 -4.63 16.75 -5.81
C GLU A 86 -5.75 16.78 -4.76
N ALA A 87 -6.75 17.64 -4.93
CA ALA A 87 -7.89 17.73 -4.04
C ALA A 87 -8.71 16.43 -3.99
N LEU A 88 -8.89 15.76 -5.13
CA LEU A 88 -9.57 14.46 -5.20
C LEU A 88 -8.78 13.35 -4.49
N LEU A 89 -7.44 13.42 -4.52
CA LEU A 89 -6.56 12.43 -3.88
C LEU A 89 -6.32 12.73 -2.39
N ALA A 90 -6.55 13.95 -1.92
CA ALA A 90 -6.26 14.37 -0.55
C ALA A 90 -6.86 13.45 0.54
N PRO A 91 -8.12 12.97 0.44
CA PRO A 91 -8.71 12.09 1.45
C PRO A 91 -8.07 10.70 1.52
N TYR A 92 -7.35 10.27 0.47
CA TYR A 92 -6.73 8.96 0.37
C TYR A 92 -5.25 8.97 0.76
N ARG A 93 -4.69 10.12 1.14
CA ARG A 93 -3.32 10.21 1.63
C ARG A 93 -3.25 9.66 3.05
N LEU A 94 -2.18 8.93 3.34
CA LEU A 94 -1.88 8.51 4.70
C LEU A 94 -1.53 9.73 5.54
N ILE A 95 -2.34 10.00 6.56
CA ILE A 95 -2.04 11.03 7.57
C ILE A 95 -1.31 10.34 8.71
N THR A 96 -0.02 10.65 8.85
CA THR A 96 0.79 10.16 9.97
C THR A 96 1.06 11.33 10.92
N PHE A 97 1.09 11.05 12.22
CA PHE A 97 1.64 11.99 13.18
C PHE A 97 3.17 11.88 13.10
N GLY A 98 3.85 12.99 12.83
CA GLY A 98 5.30 13.06 12.92
C GLY A 98 5.71 12.88 14.38
N GLY A 99 6.52 11.85 14.66
CA GLY A 99 7.17 11.64 15.95
C GLY A 99 8.56 12.26 16.01
#